data_AF-A0A433K0J5-F1
#
_entry.id   AF-A0A433K0J5-F1
#
_cell.length_a   1.000
_cell.length_b   1.000
_cell.length_c   1.000
_cell.angle_alpha   90.00
_cell.angle_beta   90.00
_cell.angle_gamma   90.00
#
_symmetry.space_group_name_H-M   'P 1'
#
loop_
_entity.id
_entity.type
_entity.pdbx_description
1 polymer ?
#
loop_
_entity_poly.entity_id
_entity_poly.type
_entity_poly.pdbx_seq_one_letter_code
_entity_poly.pdbx_strand_id
1 'polypeptide(L)'
;MKILRTQVLNGPNYWSNFRKNLIVLTLDLEQYEELPTNYLHGFNEALSQLIPSLFEHRCSIGTAGGFIQRLHEGTWLGHVIEHVALELQTLAGMDCGFGRTYSTSKTGVYEVIFSYKIEEAGLYAGEAAFNLVAHLAAGQEYSQLEQDLQHLKEIAQREQLGPSTEALVKEAYQRKIPYRNVPNSSLIIFGQGAHQKKMWATVSSQTNSIGVEIASDKALTKKMLRSSFIPVPQGKTIRNLEDLEKALLILNFPLVIKPFNGNHGRGVLTNINTKEKAILGFELAKKISHKVIIEEFIPGDDYRFLVVNYQVVAVAKRTPALIKGDGVNTVKQLIDQVNADPQRGIGHENILTAIKVDEETSAILIENNLSLDSVLPLNHILYLKSTANLSSGGTASDVTELVHPSNIKLAEKVARLIDLDICGIDVVAESINKPIQNNNGAVIEVNAGPGLRMHLQPTLGLPRNVAAPILDMLYPVGSSATIPVIAITGTNGKTTVTRLTAYLAQKAKYKVGFSTSEGIYSNGQLSYEGDCSGPLSARAILTDPSINFAVLECARGGILRSGLAFDECDISIITNISEDHLGLKEIHTLDELARVKSVVAHSTMI
;
A
#
# COMPACT_ATOMS: atom_id res chain seq x y z
N MET A 1 -7.04 6.80 37.91
CA MET A 1 -6.61 5.66 37.08
C MET A 1 -5.34 6.02 36.32
N LYS A 2 -4.53 5.04 35.95
CA LYS A 2 -3.26 5.22 35.23
C LYS A 2 -2.90 4.04 34.33
N ILE A 3 -2.14 4.30 33.26
CA ILE A 3 -1.52 3.26 32.44
C ILE A 3 -0.24 2.78 33.14
N LEU A 4 -0.16 1.49 33.47
CA LEU A 4 1.02 0.86 34.06
C LEU A 4 2.02 0.39 32.99
N ARG A 5 1.51 -0.10 31.86
CA ARG A 5 2.32 -0.68 30.78
C ARG A 5 1.55 -0.66 29.46
N THR A 6 2.27 -0.37 28.37
CA THR A 6 1.79 -0.53 26.99
C THR A 6 2.66 -1.56 26.28
N GLN A 7 2.03 -2.46 25.54
CA GLN A 7 2.69 -3.55 24.81
C GLN A 7 2.18 -3.57 23.38
N VAL A 8 3.08 -3.81 22.42
CA VAL A 8 2.73 -4.11 21.04
C VAL A 8 3.03 -5.57 20.76
N LEU A 9 2.03 -6.28 20.25
CA LEU A 9 2.14 -7.67 19.82
C LEU A 9 2.00 -7.75 18.30
N ASN A 10 2.97 -8.42 17.68
CA ASN A 10 3.05 -8.58 16.23
C ASN A 10 3.35 -10.05 15.92
N GLY A 11 2.36 -10.73 15.34
CA GLY A 11 2.33 -12.18 15.13
C GLY A 11 1.45 -12.93 16.16
N PRO A 12 1.33 -14.25 16.03
CA PRO A 12 0.64 -15.11 16.99
C PRO A 12 1.14 -14.84 18.42
N ASN A 13 0.23 -14.71 19.37
CA ASN A 13 0.53 -14.26 20.71
C ASN A 13 -0.36 -14.94 21.76
N TYR A 14 -0.10 -14.64 23.04
CA TYR A 14 -0.82 -15.24 24.18
C TYR A 14 -2.33 -15.02 24.14
N TRP A 15 -2.78 -13.87 23.63
CA TRP A 15 -4.20 -13.50 23.57
C TRP A 15 -4.90 -14.10 22.36
N SER A 16 -4.18 -14.29 21.25
CA SER A 16 -4.70 -14.88 20.04
C SER A 16 -3.60 -15.41 19.12
N ASN A 17 -3.81 -16.64 18.62
CA ASN A 17 -3.01 -17.17 17.52
C ASN A 17 -3.42 -16.60 16.14
N PHE A 18 -4.64 -16.06 16.02
CA PHE A 18 -5.20 -15.58 14.75
C PHE A 18 -5.15 -14.06 14.60
N ARG A 19 -5.36 -13.32 15.70
CA ARG A 19 -5.24 -11.86 15.73
C ARG A 19 -3.80 -11.49 16.03
N LYS A 20 -3.06 -11.17 14.97
CA LYS A 20 -1.61 -11.00 14.99
C LYS A 20 -1.15 -9.60 15.41
N ASN A 21 -1.98 -8.57 15.25
CA ASN A 21 -1.63 -7.19 15.54
C ASN A 21 -2.51 -6.68 16.68
N LEU A 22 -1.97 -6.66 17.90
CA LEU A 22 -2.69 -6.26 19.12
C LEU A 22 -1.87 -5.26 19.93
N ILE A 23 -2.56 -4.26 20.48
CA ILE A 23 -2.06 -3.45 21.60
C ILE A 23 -2.59 -4.05 22.88
N VAL A 24 -1.76 -4.06 23.92
CA VAL A 24 -2.17 -4.43 25.29
C VAL A 24 -1.83 -3.27 26.23
N LEU A 25 -2.85 -2.71 26.86
CA LEU A 25 -2.70 -1.73 27.94
C LEU A 25 -2.95 -2.43 29.27
N THR A 26 -1.99 -2.35 30.18
CA THR A 26 -2.19 -2.71 31.59
C THR A 26 -2.60 -1.46 32.35
N LEU A 27 -3.83 -1.42 32.86
CA LEU A 27 -4.44 -0.26 33.51
C LEU A 27 -4.66 -0.52 34.99
N ASP A 28 -4.40 0.49 35.82
CA ASP A 28 -4.82 0.53 37.23
C ASP A 28 -5.96 1.54 37.37
N LEU A 29 -7.17 1.06 37.66
CA LEU A 29 -8.36 1.90 37.76
C LEU A 29 -8.36 2.77 39.02
N GLU A 30 -7.56 2.44 40.03
CA GLU A 30 -7.51 3.14 41.32
C GLU A 30 -8.93 3.30 41.91
N GLN A 31 -9.33 4.52 42.27
CA GLN A 31 -10.66 4.79 42.83
C GLN A 31 -11.83 4.38 41.91
N TYR A 32 -11.59 4.25 40.60
CA TYR A 32 -12.63 3.91 39.63
C TYR A 32 -12.98 2.42 39.60
N GLU A 33 -12.24 1.56 40.32
CA GLU A 33 -12.62 0.16 40.49
C GLU A 33 -13.98 0.02 41.19
N GLU A 34 -14.25 0.90 42.15
CA GLU A 34 -15.50 0.94 42.93
C GLU A 34 -16.58 1.82 42.27
N LEU A 35 -16.29 2.37 41.08
CA LEU A 35 -17.18 3.27 40.34
C LEU A 35 -17.38 2.76 38.90
N PRO A 36 -18.12 1.66 38.72
CA PRO A 36 -18.51 1.22 37.38
C PRO A 36 -19.38 2.30 36.70
N THR A 37 -19.50 2.23 35.38
CA THR A 37 -20.08 3.30 34.55
C THR A 37 -21.47 3.78 34.97
N ASN A 38 -22.30 2.91 35.56
CA ASN A 38 -23.63 3.25 36.08
C ASN A 38 -23.62 4.08 37.38
N TYR A 39 -22.48 4.17 38.07
CA TYR A 39 -22.27 5.02 39.25
C TYR A 39 -21.60 6.36 38.90
N LEU A 40 -21.13 6.52 37.66
CA LEU A 40 -20.51 7.75 37.16
C LEU A 40 -21.59 8.66 36.57
N HIS A 41 -22.02 9.66 37.34
CA HIS A 41 -23.10 10.56 36.95
C HIS A 41 -22.79 11.34 35.66
N GLY A 42 -23.62 11.19 34.62
CA GLY A 42 -23.50 11.88 33.34
C GLY A 42 -22.43 11.32 32.39
N PHE A 43 -21.68 10.29 32.81
CA PHE A 43 -20.60 9.70 32.00
C PHE A 43 -21.12 9.05 30.72
N ASN A 44 -22.16 8.22 30.84
CA ASN A 44 -22.71 7.47 29.71
C ASN A 44 -23.30 8.39 28.64
N GLU A 45 -24.01 9.44 29.07
CA GLU A 45 -24.60 10.44 28.19
C GLU A 45 -23.50 11.26 27.50
N ALA A 46 -22.48 11.71 28.25
CA ALA A 46 -21.37 12.47 27.68
C ALA A 46 -20.58 11.64 26.65
N LEU A 47 -20.28 10.38 26.94
CA LEU A 47 -19.59 9.49 26.01
C LEU A 47 -20.41 9.24 24.73
N SER A 48 -21.71 8.97 24.89
CA SER A 48 -22.60 8.69 23.75
C SER A 48 -22.85 9.93 22.88
N GLN A 49 -22.82 11.13 23.46
CA GLN A 49 -22.88 12.38 22.70
C GLN A 49 -21.57 12.66 21.97
N LEU A 50 -20.44 12.38 22.61
CA LEU A 50 -19.12 12.65 22.06
C LEU A 50 -18.74 11.69 20.92
N ILE A 51 -19.11 10.40 21.04
CA ILE A 51 -18.87 9.38 20.01
C ILE A 51 -20.16 8.58 19.74
N PRO A 52 -21.12 9.14 18.97
CA PRO A 52 -22.41 8.50 18.74
C PRO A 52 -22.34 7.14 18.04
N SER A 53 -21.31 6.93 17.22
CA SER A 53 -21.07 5.70 16.46
C SER A 53 -20.72 4.49 17.34
N LEU A 54 -20.38 4.69 18.62
CA LEU A 54 -20.23 3.59 19.58
C LEU A 54 -21.51 2.73 19.72
N PHE A 55 -22.67 3.27 19.31
CA PHE A 55 -23.91 2.51 19.23
C PHE A 55 -23.79 1.28 18.32
N GLU A 56 -22.97 1.30 17.26
CA GLU A 56 -22.80 0.15 16.36
C GLU A 56 -22.00 -1.00 16.99
N HIS A 57 -21.35 -0.78 18.15
CA HIS A 57 -20.55 -1.80 18.81
C HIS A 57 -21.43 -2.86 19.51
N ARG A 58 -21.25 -4.11 19.09
CA ARG A 58 -22.15 -5.21 19.47
C ARG A 58 -21.81 -5.89 20.80
N CYS A 59 -20.59 -5.72 21.31
CA CYS A 59 -20.08 -6.36 22.54
C CYS A 59 -20.47 -7.86 22.65
N SER A 60 -20.57 -8.41 23.86
CA SER A 60 -20.98 -9.79 24.15
C SER A 60 -22.45 -10.10 23.81
N ILE A 61 -23.29 -9.08 23.66
CA ILE A 61 -24.72 -9.19 23.39
C ILE A 61 -24.99 -9.49 21.90
N GLY A 62 -24.05 -9.15 21.01
CA GLY A 62 -24.08 -9.56 19.60
C GLY A 62 -25.02 -8.73 18.70
N THR A 63 -25.68 -7.71 19.25
CA THR A 63 -26.59 -6.80 18.54
C THR A 63 -26.09 -5.36 18.60
N ALA A 64 -26.46 -4.53 17.61
CA ALA A 64 -26.22 -3.08 17.69
C ALA A 64 -26.85 -2.51 18.98
N GLY A 65 -26.17 -1.54 19.60
CA GLY A 65 -26.51 -0.98 20.91
C GLY A 65 -26.04 -1.82 22.11
N GLY A 66 -25.47 -3.01 21.88
CA GLY A 66 -25.05 -3.92 22.96
C GLY A 66 -24.00 -3.32 23.89
N PHE A 67 -23.07 -2.52 23.38
CA PHE A 67 -22.11 -1.81 24.23
C PHE A 67 -22.77 -0.72 25.08
N ILE A 68 -23.68 0.07 24.50
CA ILE A 68 -24.42 1.12 25.23
C ILE A 68 -25.26 0.51 26.35
N GLN A 69 -25.91 -0.63 26.10
CA GLN A 69 -26.62 -1.36 27.15
C GLN A 69 -25.70 -1.72 28.32
N ARG A 70 -24.48 -2.22 28.06
CA ARG A 70 -23.49 -2.53 29.10
C ARG A 70 -23.03 -1.31 29.89
N LEU A 71 -22.93 -0.14 29.26
CA LEU A 71 -22.61 1.11 29.95
C LEU A 71 -23.66 1.45 31.01
N HIS A 72 -24.95 1.27 30.70
CA HIS A 72 -26.05 1.51 31.64
C HIS A 72 -26.20 0.41 32.70
N GLU A 73 -25.91 -0.85 32.37
CA GLU A 73 -25.87 -1.95 33.35
C GLU A 73 -24.74 -1.78 34.36
N GLY A 74 -23.64 -1.16 33.94
CA GLY A 74 -22.42 -0.99 34.73
C GLY A 74 -21.30 -1.88 34.22
N THR A 75 -20.26 -1.25 33.67
CA THR A 75 -19.01 -1.90 33.27
C THR A 75 -17.82 -1.10 33.80
N TRP A 76 -16.64 -1.72 33.83
CA TRP A 76 -15.41 -1.05 34.24
C TRP A 76 -14.80 -0.23 33.11
N LEU A 77 -14.11 0.85 33.46
CA LEU A 77 -13.53 1.79 32.52
C LEU A 77 -12.48 1.17 31.58
N GLY A 78 -11.81 0.09 31.99
CA GLY A 78 -10.92 -0.66 31.09
C GLY A 78 -11.63 -1.18 29.84
N HIS A 79 -12.84 -1.73 30.01
CA HIS A 79 -13.67 -2.20 28.89
C HIS A 79 -14.22 -1.03 28.05
N VAL A 80 -14.42 0.15 28.65
CA VAL A 80 -14.78 1.35 27.89
C VAL A 80 -13.62 1.83 27.02
N ILE A 81 -12.40 1.89 27.58
CA ILE A 81 -11.18 2.29 26.86
C ILE A 81 -10.93 1.38 25.66
N GLU A 82 -11.18 0.08 25.79
CA GLU A 82 -11.11 -0.88 24.68
C GLU A 82 -11.96 -0.45 23.48
N HIS A 83 -13.25 -0.19 23.73
CA HIS A 83 -14.21 0.17 22.70
C HIS A 83 -13.92 1.54 22.09
N VAL A 84 -13.53 2.52 22.92
CA VAL A 84 -13.14 3.85 22.45
C VAL A 84 -11.88 3.77 21.58
N ALA A 85 -10.86 3.00 21.96
CA ALA A 85 -9.63 2.86 21.16
C ALA A 85 -9.88 2.20 19.79
N LEU A 86 -10.81 1.25 19.71
CA LEU A 86 -11.25 0.66 18.43
C LEU A 86 -12.01 1.67 17.57
N GLU A 87 -12.88 2.46 18.19
CA GLU A 87 -13.73 3.40 17.48
C GLU A 87 -12.95 4.62 16.97
N LEU A 88 -12.00 5.14 17.75
CA LEU A 88 -11.11 6.22 17.30
C LEU A 88 -10.33 5.82 16.03
N GLN A 89 -9.85 4.58 15.96
CA GLN A 89 -9.21 4.05 14.75
C GLN A 89 -10.20 3.95 13.58
N THR A 90 -11.40 3.45 13.83
CA THR A 90 -12.44 3.29 12.81
C THR A 90 -12.88 4.63 12.21
N LEU A 91 -13.08 5.66 13.05
CA LEU A 91 -13.37 7.04 12.64
C LEU A 91 -12.23 7.69 11.85
N ALA A 92 -11.00 7.21 12.02
CA ALA A 92 -9.84 7.61 11.24
C ALA A 92 -9.65 6.78 9.95
N GLY A 93 -10.59 5.90 9.60
CA GLY A 93 -10.57 5.07 8.39
C GLY A 93 -9.82 3.75 8.54
N MET A 94 -9.46 3.35 9.76
CA MET A 94 -8.77 2.09 10.06
C MET A 94 -9.73 1.10 10.71
N ASP A 95 -10.32 0.21 9.91
CA ASP A 95 -11.27 -0.81 10.37
C ASP A 95 -10.63 -1.78 11.40
N CYS A 96 -10.99 -1.60 12.68
CA CYS A 96 -10.52 -2.39 13.82
C CYS A 96 -11.72 -2.88 14.63
N GLY A 97 -11.83 -4.19 14.85
CA GLY A 97 -13.04 -4.77 15.43
C GLY A 97 -12.81 -5.85 16.50
N PHE A 98 -11.57 -6.12 16.91
CA PHE A 98 -11.29 -7.09 17.96
C PHE A 98 -10.81 -6.40 19.22
N GLY A 99 -11.51 -6.62 20.32
CA GLY A 99 -11.10 -6.21 21.66
C GLY A 99 -11.47 -7.25 22.72
N ARG A 100 -10.68 -7.26 23.80
CA ARG A 100 -10.93 -8.04 25.02
C ARG A 100 -10.34 -7.33 26.23
N THR A 101 -11.06 -7.33 27.35
CA THR A 101 -10.56 -6.85 28.64
C THR A 101 -10.61 -7.97 29.67
N TYR A 102 -9.50 -8.17 30.39
CA TYR A 102 -9.38 -9.18 31.45
C TYR A 102 -8.92 -8.54 32.76
N SER A 103 -9.46 -9.01 33.87
CA SER A 103 -8.92 -8.71 35.21
C SER A 103 -7.60 -9.45 35.42
N THR A 104 -6.65 -8.83 36.12
CA THR A 104 -5.41 -9.48 36.54
C THR A 104 -5.54 -10.13 37.92
N SER A 105 -4.44 -10.68 38.43
CA SER A 105 -4.34 -11.19 39.80
C SER A 105 -4.54 -10.10 40.87
N LYS A 106 -4.33 -8.84 40.51
CA LYS A 106 -4.47 -7.68 41.39
C LYS A 106 -5.81 -6.96 41.11
N THR A 107 -6.64 -6.85 42.13
CA THR A 107 -7.91 -6.08 42.09
C THR A 107 -7.67 -4.65 41.59
N GLY A 108 -8.57 -4.13 40.75
CA GLY A 108 -8.43 -2.82 40.11
C GLY A 108 -7.45 -2.76 38.94
N VAL A 109 -6.72 -3.84 38.62
CA VAL A 109 -5.77 -3.89 37.51
C VAL A 109 -6.27 -4.79 36.39
N TYR A 110 -6.31 -4.24 35.17
CA TYR A 110 -6.87 -4.88 33.98
C TYR A 110 -5.88 -4.89 32.81
N GLU A 111 -5.96 -5.93 31.99
CA GLU A 111 -5.34 -5.98 30.67
C GLU A 111 -6.40 -5.71 29.61
N VAL A 112 -6.26 -4.59 28.91
CA VAL A 112 -7.13 -4.13 27.83
C VAL A 112 -6.41 -4.41 26.51
N ILE A 113 -7.00 -5.28 25.69
CA ILE A 113 -6.44 -5.75 24.43
C ILE A 113 -7.32 -5.26 23.29
N PHE A 114 -6.72 -4.67 22.27
CA PHE A 114 -7.45 -4.28 21.06
C PHE A 114 -6.57 -4.41 19.80
N SER A 115 -7.21 -4.67 18.67
CA SER A 115 -6.54 -4.79 17.37
C SER A 115 -6.14 -3.42 16.81
N TYR A 116 -5.06 -3.42 16.03
CA TYR A 116 -4.61 -2.26 15.27
C TYR A 116 -4.33 -2.59 13.80
N LYS A 117 -4.43 -1.58 12.93
CA LYS A 117 -3.99 -1.65 11.53
C LYS A 117 -2.58 -1.11 11.35
N ILE A 118 -2.31 0.05 11.95
CA ILE A 118 -1.00 0.72 11.97
C ILE A 118 -0.54 0.80 13.42
N GLU A 119 0.68 0.37 13.70
CA GLU A 119 1.20 0.23 15.07
C GLU A 119 1.18 1.56 15.84
N GLU A 120 1.66 2.63 15.20
CA GLU A 120 1.67 3.97 15.77
C GLU A 120 0.25 4.50 16.03
N ALA A 121 -0.69 4.26 15.12
CA ALA A 121 -2.09 4.63 15.32
C ALA A 121 -2.73 3.86 16.47
N GLY A 122 -2.42 2.57 16.63
CA GLY A 122 -2.92 1.77 17.74
C GLY A 122 -2.40 2.25 19.10
N LEU A 123 -1.11 2.60 19.18
CA LEU A 123 -0.50 3.19 20.37
C LEU A 123 -1.17 4.52 20.73
N TYR A 124 -1.30 5.42 19.76
CA TYR A 124 -1.94 6.73 19.96
C TYR A 124 -3.41 6.57 20.36
N ALA A 125 -4.18 5.73 19.67
CA ALA A 125 -5.59 5.50 19.96
C ALA A 125 -5.80 4.95 21.37
N GLY A 126 -4.90 4.10 21.87
CA GLY A 126 -4.94 3.62 23.25
C GLY A 126 -4.75 4.73 24.29
N GLU A 127 -3.80 5.63 24.05
CA GLU A 127 -3.53 6.78 24.93
C GLU A 127 -4.67 7.82 24.87
N ALA A 128 -5.14 8.17 23.67
CA ALA A 128 -6.27 9.07 23.47
C ALA A 128 -7.56 8.52 24.10
N ALA A 129 -7.83 7.22 23.94
CA ALA A 129 -8.97 6.58 24.59
C ALA A 129 -8.88 6.61 26.12
N PHE A 130 -7.69 6.35 26.68
CA PHE A 130 -7.46 6.48 28.12
C PHE A 130 -7.72 7.90 28.60
N ASN A 131 -7.17 8.90 27.93
CA ASN A 131 -7.34 10.32 28.28
C ASN A 131 -8.80 10.74 28.20
N LEU A 132 -9.48 10.42 27.10
CA LEU A 132 -10.91 10.72 26.92
C LEU A 132 -11.75 10.13 28.04
N VAL A 133 -11.61 8.82 28.30
CA VAL A 133 -12.38 8.14 29.35
C VAL A 133 -12.05 8.69 30.74
N ALA A 134 -10.79 9.06 31.02
CA ALA A 134 -10.39 9.66 32.29
C ALA A 134 -11.05 11.02 32.56
N HIS A 135 -11.10 11.89 31.55
CA HIS A 135 -11.72 13.21 31.69
C HIS A 135 -13.21 13.07 31.95
N LEU A 136 -13.90 12.24 31.15
CA LEU A 136 -15.33 12.01 31.33
C LEU A 136 -15.64 11.38 32.70
N ALA A 137 -14.83 10.40 33.15
CA ALA A 137 -15.00 9.77 34.46
C ALA A 137 -14.73 10.74 35.64
N ALA A 138 -13.95 11.80 35.42
CA ALA A 138 -13.76 12.88 36.37
C ALA A 138 -14.86 13.97 36.30
N GLY A 139 -15.88 13.79 35.46
CA GLY A 139 -16.94 14.78 35.23
C GLY A 139 -16.49 16.01 34.44
N GLN A 140 -15.40 15.88 33.67
CA GLN A 140 -14.83 16.96 32.85
C GLN A 140 -15.20 16.75 31.37
N GLU A 141 -15.33 17.85 30.62
CA GLU A 141 -15.50 17.79 29.17
C GLU A 141 -14.18 17.42 28.46
N TYR A 142 -14.28 16.71 27.34
CA TYR A 142 -13.14 16.36 26.50
C TYR A 142 -13.20 17.09 25.15
N SER A 143 -12.40 18.15 25.01
CA SER A 143 -12.40 19.03 23.83
C SER A 143 -11.38 18.64 22.74
N GLN A 144 -10.57 17.60 22.96
CA GLN A 144 -9.46 17.23 22.07
C GLN A 144 -9.81 16.19 21.00
N LEU A 145 -11.05 15.67 20.99
CA LEU A 145 -11.46 14.58 20.08
C LEU A 145 -11.16 14.89 18.60
N GLU A 146 -11.45 16.10 18.13
CA GLU A 146 -11.19 16.47 16.73
C GLU A 146 -9.69 16.47 16.40
N GLN A 147 -8.85 16.89 17.35
CA GLN A 147 -7.39 16.89 17.20
C GLN A 147 -6.85 15.46 17.17
N ASP A 148 -7.35 14.59 18.04
CA ASP A 148 -7.00 13.16 18.07
C ASP A 148 -7.36 12.46 16.77
N LEU A 149 -8.58 12.69 16.26
CA LEU A 149 -9.04 12.13 14.99
C LEU A 149 -8.23 12.66 13.81
N GLN A 150 -7.87 13.94 13.81
CA GLN A 150 -7.03 14.53 12.78
C GLN A 150 -5.63 13.92 12.78
N HIS A 151 -5.03 13.74 13.96
CA HIS A 151 -3.72 13.12 14.09
C HIS A 151 -3.73 11.64 13.66
N LEU A 152 -4.75 10.88 14.05
CA LEU A 152 -4.92 9.50 13.60
C LEU A 152 -5.08 9.40 12.07
N LYS A 153 -5.81 10.34 11.45
CA LYS A 153 -5.91 10.43 9.98
C LYS A 153 -4.58 10.74 9.33
N GLU A 154 -3.75 11.61 9.92
CA GLU A 154 -2.41 11.91 9.43
C GLU A 154 -1.49 10.69 9.50
N ILE A 155 -1.52 9.94 10.60
CA ILE A 155 -0.79 8.66 10.72
C ILE A 155 -1.27 7.68 9.64
N ALA A 156 -2.59 7.55 9.48
CA ALA A 156 -3.18 6.65 8.49
C ALA A 156 -2.76 7.01 7.06
N GLN A 157 -2.80 8.29 6.69
CA GLN A 157 -2.39 8.78 5.37
C GLN A 157 -0.89 8.59 5.11
N ARG A 158 -0.04 8.80 6.13
CA ARG A 158 1.42 8.64 5.99
C ARG A 158 1.83 7.20 5.71
N GLU A 159 1.19 6.25 6.40
CA GLU A 159 1.49 4.82 6.28
C GLU A 159 0.63 4.12 5.20
N GLN A 160 -0.26 4.87 4.52
CA GLN A 160 -1.12 4.31 3.48
C GLN A 160 -0.28 3.84 2.29
N LEU A 161 -0.46 2.58 1.92
CA LEU A 161 0.14 2.03 0.71
C LEU A 161 -0.52 2.66 -0.51
N GLY A 162 0.28 3.05 -1.50
CA GLY A 162 -0.26 3.45 -2.80
C GLY A 162 -1.05 2.30 -3.46
N PRO A 163 -2.01 2.60 -4.35
CA PRO A 163 -2.98 1.62 -4.84
C PRO A 163 -2.33 0.40 -5.54
N SER A 164 -1.21 0.61 -6.24
CA SER A 164 -0.45 -0.50 -6.85
C SER A 164 0.16 -1.43 -5.81
N THR A 165 0.77 -0.87 -4.76
CA THR A 165 1.41 -1.63 -3.69
C THR A 165 0.38 -2.35 -2.84
N GLU A 166 -0.73 -1.68 -2.52
CA GLU A 166 -1.85 -2.29 -1.79
C GLU A 166 -2.42 -3.50 -2.54
N ALA A 167 -2.61 -3.40 -3.86
CA ALA A 167 -3.09 -4.52 -4.67
C ALA A 167 -2.15 -5.73 -4.62
N LEU A 168 -0.84 -5.50 -4.68
CA LEU A 168 0.17 -6.56 -4.56
C LEU A 168 0.17 -7.20 -3.16
N VAL A 169 0.06 -6.40 -2.11
CA VAL A 169 -0.03 -6.88 -0.72
C VAL A 169 -1.30 -7.69 -0.50
N LYS A 170 -2.44 -7.24 -1.03
CA LYS A 170 -3.72 -7.95 -0.93
C LYS A 170 -3.67 -9.31 -1.63
N GLU A 171 -3.10 -9.36 -2.84
CA GLU A 171 -2.91 -10.62 -3.56
C GLU A 171 -1.95 -11.56 -2.80
N ALA A 172 -0.85 -11.03 -2.25
CA ALA A 172 0.10 -11.82 -1.46
C ALA A 172 -0.56 -12.40 -0.20
N TYR A 173 -1.35 -11.60 0.50
CA TYR A 173 -2.13 -12.04 1.66
C TYR A 173 -3.09 -13.18 1.31
N GLN A 174 -3.83 -13.08 0.19
CA GLN A 174 -4.72 -14.15 -0.28
C GLN A 174 -3.99 -15.46 -0.59
N ARG A 175 -2.74 -15.36 -1.08
CA ARG A 175 -1.86 -16.51 -1.38
C ARG A 175 -1.06 -17.00 -0.17
N LYS A 176 -1.29 -16.45 1.03
CA LYS A 176 -0.50 -16.72 2.24
C LYS A 176 1.01 -16.48 2.05
N ILE A 177 1.38 -15.55 1.18
CA ILE A 177 2.77 -15.11 1.02
C ILE A 177 3.07 -14.08 2.11
N PRO A 178 4.01 -14.35 3.04
CA PRO A 178 4.38 -13.37 4.04
C PRO A 178 4.92 -12.11 3.38
N TYR A 179 4.64 -10.95 3.95
CA TYR A 179 5.20 -9.69 3.47
C TYR A 179 5.56 -8.79 4.65
N ARG A 180 6.48 -7.87 4.38
CA ARG A 180 6.90 -6.84 5.32
C ARG A 180 7.04 -5.50 4.62
N ASN A 181 6.44 -4.48 5.22
CA ASN A 181 6.64 -3.09 4.84
C ASN A 181 7.97 -2.60 5.42
N VAL A 182 8.79 -1.93 4.61
CA VAL A 182 9.97 -1.22 5.11
C VAL A 182 9.53 0.17 5.56
N PRO A 183 9.70 0.54 6.85
CA PRO A 183 9.23 1.81 7.39
C PRO A 183 9.68 3.01 6.56
N ASN A 184 8.82 4.02 6.44
CA ASN A 184 9.09 5.26 5.69
C ASN A 184 9.44 5.05 4.21
N SER A 185 8.97 3.97 3.59
CA SER A 185 9.21 3.71 2.16
C SER A 185 8.06 2.93 1.52
N SER A 186 7.97 2.98 0.19
CA SER A 186 7.06 2.11 -0.59
C SER A 186 7.66 0.74 -0.94
N LEU A 187 8.79 0.38 -0.30
CA LEU A 187 9.46 -0.90 -0.47
C LEU A 187 8.76 -1.98 0.35
N ILE A 188 8.31 -3.03 -0.35
CA ILE A 188 7.76 -4.23 0.24
C ILE A 188 8.73 -5.39 0.01
N ILE A 189 8.92 -6.21 1.05
CA ILE A 189 9.62 -7.48 0.95
C ILE A 189 8.58 -8.59 1.08
N PHE A 190 8.41 -9.37 0.02
CA PHE A 190 7.60 -10.58 0.01
C PHE A 190 8.47 -11.79 0.33
N GLY A 191 7.89 -12.81 0.95
CA GLY A 191 8.54 -14.07 1.28
C GLY A 191 9.51 -14.00 2.47
N GLN A 192 10.23 -15.10 2.70
CA GLN A 192 11.15 -15.28 3.82
C GLN A 192 12.49 -15.85 3.36
N GLY A 193 13.55 -15.54 4.11
CA GLY A 193 14.89 -16.06 3.91
C GLY A 193 15.38 -15.89 2.48
N ALA A 194 15.92 -16.97 1.91
CA ALA A 194 16.41 -17.06 0.54
C ALA A 194 15.32 -16.97 -0.54
N HIS A 195 14.04 -17.10 -0.17
CA HIS A 195 12.92 -16.96 -1.09
C HIS A 195 12.37 -15.54 -1.19
N GLN A 196 12.92 -14.60 -0.41
CA GLN A 196 12.41 -13.23 -0.41
C GLN A 196 12.56 -12.52 -1.77
N LYS A 197 11.57 -11.69 -2.10
CA LYS A 197 11.55 -10.83 -3.29
C LYS A 197 11.23 -9.40 -2.86
N LYS A 198 11.98 -8.43 -3.36
CA LYS A 198 11.78 -7.01 -3.04
C LYS A 198 11.01 -6.33 -4.15
N MET A 199 10.07 -5.47 -3.80
CA MET A 199 9.33 -4.65 -4.75
C MET A 199 9.26 -3.21 -4.28
N TRP A 200 9.62 -2.29 -5.17
CA TRP A 200 9.45 -0.86 -4.96
C TRP A 200 8.33 -0.38 -5.88
N ALA A 201 7.15 -0.14 -5.30
CA ALA A 201 5.91 -0.05 -6.08
C ALA A 201 5.74 -1.29 -6.99
N THR A 202 5.86 -1.13 -8.31
CA THR A 202 5.78 -2.23 -9.30
C THR A 202 7.12 -2.59 -9.94
N VAL A 203 8.23 -2.00 -9.48
CA VAL A 203 9.59 -2.41 -9.87
C VAL A 203 10.03 -3.56 -8.97
N SER A 204 10.46 -4.68 -9.56
CA SER A 204 10.84 -5.87 -8.82
C SER A 204 12.35 -5.95 -8.62
N SER A 205 12.81 -6.79 -7.68
CA SER A 205 14.23 -7.13 -7.54
C SER A 205 14.81 -7.91 -8.72
N GLN A 206 13.99 -8.29 -9.69
CA GLN A 206 14.39 -8.95 -10.94
C GLN A 206 14.44 -7.97 -12.12
N THR A 207 13.88 -6.75 -11.96
CA THR A 207 13.90 -5.72 -13.00
C THR A 207 15.34 -5.30 -13.30
N ASN A 208 15.74 -5.31 -14.58
CA ASN A 208 17.07 -4.89 -14.97
C ASN A 208 17.24 -3.37 -14.79
N SER A 209 18.23 -2.97 -13.99
CA SER A 209 18.53 -1.55 -13.77
C SER A 209 18.90 -0.81 -15.06
N ILE A 210 19.55 -1.49 -16.01
CA ILE A 210 19.85 -0.93 -17.33
C ILE A 210 18.55 -0.63 -18.08
N GLY A 211 17.56 -1.52 -18.01
CA GLY A 211 16.25 -1.30 -18.63
C GLY A 211 15.50 -0.12 -18.02
N VAL A 212 15.60 0.07 -16.71
CA VAL A 212 15.03 1.24 -16.01
C VAL A 212 15.70 2.54 -16.47
N GLU A 213 17.04 2.56 -16.61
CA GLU A 213 17.75 3.73 -17.12
C GLU A 213 17.41 4.02 -18.58
N ILE A 214 17.32 3.00 -19.43
CA ILE A 214 16.89 3.15 -20.82
C ILE A 214 15.49 3.78 -20.88
N ALA A 215 14.52 3.24 -20.13
CA ALA A 215 13.15 3.74 -20.09
C ALA A 215 13.06 5.19 -19.57
N SER A 216 13.96 5.58 -18.65
CA SER A 216 14.03 6.94 -18.12
C SER A 216 14.58 7.95 -19.15
N ASP A 217 15.37 7.50 -20.13
CA ASP A 217 15.83 8.31 -21.26
C ASP A 217 14.93 8.12 -22.49
N LYS A 218 13.98 9.05 -22.67
CA LYS A 218 13.04 9.04 -23.81
C LYS A 218 13.73 9.02 -25.18
N ALA A 219 14.88 9.69 -25.31
CA ALA A 219 15.59 9.77 -26.58
C ALA A 219 16.29 8.44 -26.90
N LEU A 220 16.93 7.83 -25.90
CA LEU A 220 17.55 6.51 -26.03
C LEU A 220 16.51 5.43 -26.31
N THR A 221 15.43 5.39 -25.53
CA THR A 221 14.30 4.46 -25.75
C THR A 221 13.80 4.55 -27.18
N LYS A 222 13.46 5.75 -27.66
CA LYS A 222 12.98 5.93 -29.05
C LYS A 222 14.01 5.49 -30.10
N LYS A 223 15.29 5.78 -29.89
CA LYS A 223 16.35 5.35 -30.80
C LYS A 223 16.41 3.81 -30.92
N MET A 224 16.34 3.10 -29.79
CA MET A 224 16.34 1.63 -29.76
C MET A 224 15.09 1.04 -30.41
N LEU A 225 13.92 1.59 -30.11
CA LEU A 225 12.66 1.17 -30.73
C LEU A 225 12.70 1.37 -32.25
N ARG A 226 13.14 2.55 -32.70
CA ARG A 226 13.27 2.87 -34.12
C ARG A 226 14.25 1.94 -34.84
N SER A 227 15.40 1.63 -34.25
CA SER A 227 16.37 0.69 -34.85
C SER A 227 15.82 -0.73 -34.98
N SER A 228 14.77 -1.05 -34.24
CA SER A 228 14.05 -2.33 -34.27
C SER A 228 12.76 -2.30 -35.11
N PHE A 229 12.60 -1.23 -35.92
CA PHE A 229 11.44 -0.96 -36.76
C PHE A 229 10.11 -0.88 -35.98
N ILE A 230 10.16 -0.46 -34.71
CA ILE A 230 8.97 -0.20 -33.91
C ILE A 230 8.52 1.24 -34.16
N PRO A 231 7.23 1.48 -34.48
CA PRO A 231 6.72 2.83 -34.70
C PRO A 231 6.91 3.75 -33.49
N VAL A 232 7.62 4.85 -33.70
CA VAL A 232 7.81 5.94 -32.73
C VAL A 232 7.70 7.28 -33.45
N PRO A 233 7.21 8.36 -32.80
CA PRO A 233 7.15 9.66 -33.43
C PRO A 233 8.53 10.13 -33.87
N GLN A 234 8.68 10.56 -35.12
CA GLN A 234 9.95 11.16 -35.54
C GLN A 234 10.09 12.54 -34.94
N GLY A 235 11.30 12.88 -34.51
CA GLY A 235 11.55 14.17 -33.90
C GLY A 235 13.01 14.47 -33.69
N LYS A 236 13.28 15.68 -33.22
CA LYS A 236 14.60 16.18 -32.88
C LYS A 236 14.57 16.99 -31.59
N THR A 237 15.69 17.01 -30.89
CA THR A 237 15.92 17.99 -29.82
C THR A 237 16.46 19.27 -30.44
N ILE A 238 15.78 20.38 -30.16
CA ILE A 238 16.11 21.73 -30.64
C ILE A 238 16.45 22.62 -29.45
N ARG A 239 17.40 23.55 -29.63
CA ARG A 239 17.85 24.47 -28.58
C ARG A 239 17.61 25.94 -28.92
N ASN A 240 17.48 26.28 -30.19
CA ASN A 240 17.27 27.65 -30.66
C ASN A 240 16.32 27.65 -31.87
N LEU A 241 15.96 28.84 -32.35
CA LEU A 241 15.08 28.99 -33.52
C LEU A 241 15.70 28.45 -34.81
N GLU A 242 17.03 28.48 -34.94
CA GLU A 242 17.71 27.91 -36.12
C GLU A 242 17.54 26.38 -36.18
N ASP A 243 17.65 25.70 -35.03
CA ASP A 243 17.38 24.26 -34.90
C ASP A 243 15.91 23.95 -35.23
N LEU A 244 14.98 24.83 -34.82
CA LEU A 244 13.56 24.71 -35.15
C LEU A 244 13.35 24.78 -36.67
N GLU A 245 13.94 25.76 -37.35
CA GLU A 245 13.84 25.88 -38.81
C GLU A 245 14.43 24.66 -39.52
N LYS A 246 15.59 24.17 -39.08
CA LYS A 246 16.19 22.93 -39.59
C LYS A 246 15.30 21.70 -39.35
N ALA A 247 14.56 21.66 -38.25
CA ALA A 247 13.63 20.57 -37.97
C ALA A 247 12.39 20.63 -38.88
N LEU A 248 11.85 21.83 -39.13
CA LEU A 248 10.70 22.05 -40.02
C LEU A 248 10.98 21.71 -41.49
N LEU A 249 12.25 21.66 -41.91
CA LEU A 249 12.64 21.19 -43.25
C LEU A 249 12.55 19.67 -43.41
N ILE A 250 12.50 18.92 -42.31
CA ILE A 250 12.59 17.46 -42.30
C ILE A 250 11.28 16.83 -41.81
N LEU A 251 10.62 17.48 -40.86
CA LEU A 251 9.38 17.01 -40.26
C LEU A 251 8.16 17.60 -40.97
N ASN A 252 7.14 16.78 -41.20
CA ASN A 252 5.88 17.22 -41.78
C ASN A 252 4.89 17.59 -40.68
N PHE A 253 4.05 18.60 -40.93
CA PHE A 253 2.91 18.90 -40.08
C PHE A 253 1.86 17.76 -40.15
N PRO A 254 1.08 17.53 -39.07
CA PRO A 254 1.09 18.25 -37.78
C PRO A 254 2.24 17.85 -36.85
N LEU A 255 2.66 18.78 -35.98
CA LEU A 255 3.78 18.60 -35.03
C LEU A 255 3.35 18.80 -33.57
N VAL A 256 4.18 18.31 -32.66
CA VAL A 256 4.15 18.54 -31.21
C VAL A 256 5.46 19.17 -30.78
N ILE A 257 5.39 20.20 -29.96
CA ILE A 257 6.56 20.79 -29.30
C ILE A 257 6.39 20.69 -27.79
N LYS A 258 7.40 20.15 -27.11
CA LYS A 258 7.40 19.94 -25.66
C LYS A 258 8.76 20.17 -25.03
N PRO A 259 8.85 20.63 -23.76
CA PRO A 259 10.11 20.70 -23.04
C PRO A 259 10.70 19.30 -22.80
N PHE A 260 12.02 19.19 -22.80
CA PHE A 260 12.73 17.91 -22.61
C PHE A 260 12.47 17.30 -21.21
N ASN A 261 12.42 18.15 -20.17
CA ASN A 261 12.19 17.75 -18.77
C ASN A 261 10.80 18.20 -18.25
N GLY A 262 9.79 18.25 -19.11
CA GLY A 262 8.44 18.65 -18.68
C GLY A 262 7.67 17.52 -18.01
N ASN A 263 7.03 17.83 -16.88
CA ASN A 263 6.04 16.97 -16.23
C ASN A 263 4.62 17.53 -16.45
N HIS A 264 3.61 16.66 -16.42
CA HIS A 264 2.18 17.02 -16.44
C HIS A 264 1.73 17.92 -17.60
N GLY A 265 2.29 17.75 -18.81
CA GLY A 265 1.84 18.52 -19.98
C GLY A 265 2.23 20.01 -19.99
N ARG A 266 2.95 20.52 -18.98
CA ARG A 266 3.37 21.93 -18.94
C ARG A 266 4.27 22.27 -20.12
N GLY A 267 3.91 23.32 -20.85
CA GLY A 267 4.66 23.79 -22.03
C GLY A 267 4.57 22.87 -23.24
N VAL A 268 3.63 21.93 -23.26
CA VAL A 268 3.37 21.08 -24.42
C VAL A 268 2.36 21.77 -25.31
N LEU A 269 2.73 21.98 -26.57
CA LEU A 269 1.81 22.43 -27.61
C LEU A 269 1.65 21.32 -28.65
N THR A 270 0.41 20.87 -28.86
CA THR A 270 0.07 19.78 -29.76
C THR A 270 -0.66 20.29 -31.01
N ASN A 271 -0.79 19.43 -32.02
CA ASN A 271 -1.49 19.72 -33.27
C ASN A 271 -1.06 21.05 -33.92
N ILE A 272 0.24 21.27 -33.99
CA ILE A 272 0.86 22.44 -34.61
C ILE A 272 0.81 22.23 -36.12
N ASN A 273 0.14 23.11 -36.85
CA ASN A 273 -0.05 22.99 -38.31
C ASN A 273 0.63 24.11 -39.11
N THR A 274 1.22 25.10 -38.43
CA THR A 274 1.85 26.26 -39.07
C THR A 274 3.19 26.60 -38.41
N LYS A 275 4.06 27.31 -39.14
CA LYS A 275 5.36 27.76 -38.64
C LYS A 275 5.19 28.72 -37.47
N GLU A 276 4.20 29.59 -37.52
CA GLU A 276 3.91 30.59 -36.48
C GLU A 276 3.52 29.89 -35.16
N LYS A 277 2.65 28.88 -35.24
CA LYS A 277 2.28 28.06 -34.08
C LYS A 277 3.47 27.25 -33.56
N ALA A 278 4.39 26.83 -34.43
CA ALA A 278 5.63 26.14 -34.04
C ALA A 278 6.58 27.06 -33.27
N ILE A 279 6.75 28.32 -33.70
CA ILE A 279 7.56 29.33 -32.99
C ILE A 279 6.97 29.58 -31.60
N LEU A 280 5.66 29.78 -31.51
CA LEU A 280 4.98 29.97 -30.22
C LEU A 280 5.15 28.75 -29.30
N GLY A 281 4.97 27.54 -29.82
CA GLY A 281 5.20 26.31 -29.06
C GLY A 281 6.64 26.19 -28.55
N PHE A 282 7.63 26.57 -29.37
CA PHE A 282 9.02 26.60 -28.96
C PHE A 282 9.28 27.60 -27.84
N GLU A 283 8.77 28.83 -27.93
CA GLU A 283 8.93 29.85 -26.89
C GLU A 283 8.30 29.41 -25.56
N LEU A 284 7.11 28.82 -25.59
CA LEU A 284 6.45 28.27 -24.40
C LEU A 284 7.26 27.15 -23.77
N ALA A 285 7.71 26.17 -24.55
CA ALA A 285 8.51 25.06 -24.07
C ALA A 285 9.88 25.52 -23.52
N LYS A 286 10.49 26.53 -24.16
CA LYS A 286 11.81 27.06 -23.79
C LYS A 286 11.82 27.77 -22.43
N LYS A 287 10.68 28.37 -22.02
CA LYS A 287 10.51 28.94 -20.68
C LYS A 287 10.64 27.89 -19.57
N ILE A 288 10.37 26.62 -19.88
CA ILE A 288 10.39 25.51 -18.92
C ILE A 288 11.70 24.71 -18.99
N SER A 289 12.26 24.52 -20.19
CA SER A 289 13.48 23.73 -20.35
C SER A 289 14.43 24.32 -21.40
N HIS A 290 15.74 24.27 -21.11
CA HIS A 290 16.76 24.66 -22.06
C HIS A 290 16.81 23.77 -23.31
N LYS A 291 16.34 22.52 -23.23
CA LYS A 291 16.19 21.60 -24.36
C LYS A 291 14.71 21.44 -24.66
N VAL A 292 14.34 21.57 -25.94
CA VAL A 292 12.97 21.40 -26.42
C VAL A 292 12.95 20.26 -27.42
N ILE A 293 11.87 19.49 -27.43
CA ILE A 293 11.65 18.38 -28.36
C ILE A 293 10.57 18.81 -29.35
N ILE A 294 10.84 18.64 -30.64
CA ILE A 294 9.86 18.74 -31.71
C ILE A 294 9.65 17.36 -32.33
N GLU A 295 8.40 16.91 -32.41
CA GLU A 295 8.01 15.58 -32.85
C GLU A 295 6.80 15.64 -33.79
N GLU A 296 6.64 14.62 -34.62
CA GLU A 296 5.40 14.36 -35.36
C GLU A 296 4.22 14.21 -34.38
N PHE A 297 3.09 14.83 -34.72
CA PHE A 297 1.84 14.62 -34.00
C PHE A 297 1.21 13.32 -34.48
N ILE A 298 0.98 12.38 -33.56
CA ILE A 298 0.30 11.12 -33.84
C ILE A 298 -1.18 11.30 -33.49
N PRO A 299 -2.12 11.20 -34.45
CA PRO A 299 -3.54 11.26 -34.16
C PRO A 299 -4.02 9.96 -33.52
N GLY A 300 -5.06 10.07 -32.70
CA GLY A 300 -5.77 8.92 -32.13
C GLY A 300 -5.94 8.99 -30.62
N ASP A 301 -6.31 7.85 -30.06
CA ASP A 301 -6.55 7.67 -28.64
C ASP A 301 -5.27 7.24 -27.91
N ASP A 302 -5.19 7.57 -26.61
CA ASP A 302 -4.10 7.16 -25.72
C ASP A 302 -4.41 5.80 -25.09
N TYR A 303 -3.49 4.84 -25.25
CA TYR A 303 -3.57 3.51 -24.69
C TYR A 303 -2.36 3.21 -23.80
N ARG A 304 -2.61 2.69 -22.60
CA ARG A 304 -1.61 2.11 -21.71
C ARG A 304 -1.67 0.59 -21.83
N PHE A 305 -0.61 0.00 -22.36
CA PHE A 305 -0.37 -1.44 -22.27
C PHE A 305 0.39 -1.75 -20.99
N LEU A 306 -0.09 -2.71 -20.21
CA LEU A 306 0.64 -3.28 -19.09
C LEU A 306 1.24 -4.61 -19.52
N VAL A 307 2.55 -4.70 -19.47
CA VAL A 307 3.31 -5.92 -19.71
C VAL A 307 3.89 -6.42 -18.39
N VAL A 308 3.70 -7.69 -18.09
CA VAL A 308 4.24 -8.40 -16.92
C VAL A 308 4.87 -9.70 -17.38
N ASN A 309 6.08 -9.99 -16.92
CA ASN A 309 6.88 -11.12 -17.37
C ASN A 309 6.95 -11.21 -18.91
N TYR A 310 7.11 -10.05 -19.56
CA TYR A 310 7.15 -9.91 -21.01
C TYR A 310 5.89 -10.39 -21.77
N GLN A 311 4.74 -10.44 -21.10
CA GLN A 311 3.43 -10.73 -21.68
C GLN A 311 2.45 -9.58 -21.40
N VAL A 312 1.64 -9.20 -22.39
CA VAL A 312 0.58 -8.19 -22.15
C VAL A 312 -0.50 -8.79 -21.28
N VAL A 313 -0.78 -8.18 -20.14
CA VAL A 313 -1.81 -8.64 -19.19
C VAL A 313 -3.07 -7.78 -19.20
N ALA A 314 -2.94 -6.50 -19.56
CA ALA A 314 -4.07 -5.58 -19.65
C ALA A 314 -3.74 -4.39 -20.55
N VAL A 315 -4.76 -3.80 -21.17
CA VAL A 315 -4.67 -2.56 -21.95
C VAL A 315 -5.83 -1.64 -21.59
N ALA A 316 -5.50 -0.40 -21.25
CA ALA A 316 -6.49 0.62 -20.89
C ALA A 316 -6.44 1.78 -21.90
N LYS A 317 -7.59 2.18 -22.43
CA LYS A 317 -7.74 3.47 -23.12
C LYS A 317 -7.86 4.56 -22.06
N ARG A 318 -6.95 5.54 -22.07
CA ARG A 318 -6.98 6.68 -21.16
C ARG A 318 -7.65 7.86 -21.85
N THR A 319 -8.54 8.53 -21.14
CA THR A 319 -9.23 9.73 -21.63
C THR A 319 -8.84 10.91 -20.74
N PRO A 320 -8.38 12.04 -21.31
CA PRO A 320 -8.12 13.25 -20.52
C PRO A 320 -9.37 13.71 -19.77
N ALA A 321 -9.18 14.47 -18.69
CA ALA A 321 -10.31 15.06 -17.98
C ALA A 321 -11.15 15.87 -18.97
N LEU A 322 -12.47 15.67 -18.95
CA LEU A 322 -13.38 16.34 -19.86
C LEU A 322 -14.69 16.68 -19.16
N ILE A 323 -15.39 17.64 -19.73
CA ILE A 323 -16.78 17.97 -19.42
C ILE A 323 -17.60 17.96 -20.71
N LYS A 324 -18.90 17.72 -20.57
CA LYS A 324 -19.86 17.71 -21.67
C LYS A 324 -20.87 18.82 -21.45
N GLY A 325 -21.01 19.71 -22.42
CA GLY A 325 -21.97 20.80 -22.37
C GLY A 325 -23.41 20.30 -22.35
N ASP A 326 -24.23 20.90 -21.50
CA ASP A 326 -25.67 20.68 -21.41
C ASP A 326 -26.48 21.87 -21.95
N GLY A 327 -25.80 22.93 -22.43
CA GLY A 327 -26.42 24.14 -22.95
C GLY A 327 -26.92 25.11 -21.88
N VAL A 328 -26.74 24.81 -20.58
CA VAL A 328 -27.29 25.62 -19.48
C VAL A 328 -26.23 25.95 -18.42
N ASN A 329 -25.48 24.96 -17.94
CA ASN A 329 -24.51 25.13 -16.87
C ASN A 329 -23.18 25.71 -17.40
N THR A 330 -22.53 26.50 -16.56
CA THR A 330 -21.19 27.04 -16.87
C THR A 330 -20.14 25.93 -16.80
N VAL A 331 -18.98 26.15 -17.45
CA VAL A 331 -17.82 25.25 -17.36
C VAL A 331 -17.47 24.91 -15.90
N LYS A 332 -17.48 25.90 -15.00
CA LYS A 332 -17.23 25.67 -13.57
C LYS A 332 -18.26 24.74 -12.95
N GLN A 333 -19.54 24.98 -13.19
CA GLN A 333 -20.62 24.14 -12.66
C GLN A 333 -20.55 22.71 -13.21
N LEU A 334 -20.19 22.53 -14.48
CA LEU A 334 -20.00 21.21 -15.07
C LEU A 334 -18.80 20.47 -14.45
N ILE A 335 -17.71 21.18 -14.12
CA ILE A 335 -16.57 20.60 -13.38
C ILE A 335 -17.01 20.17 -11.98
N ASP A 336 -17.74 21.03 -11.27
CA ASP A 336 -18.22 20.75 -9.91
C ASP A 336 -19.19 19.54 -9.91
N GLN A 337 -20.05 19.41 -10.91
CA GLN A 337 -20.92 18.25 -11.10
C GLN A 337 -20.13 16.96 -11.34
N VAL A 338 -19.11 17.00 -12.20
CA VAL A 338 -18.24 15.83 -12.43
C VAL A 338 -17.48 15.46 -11.16
N ASN A 339 -17.05 16.45 -10.38
CA ASN A 339 -16.35 16.26 -9.11
C ASN A 339 -17.27 15.84 -7.95
N ALA A 340 -18.59 16.00 -8.08
CA ALA A 340 -19.56 15.52 -7.10
C ALA A 340 -19.74 13.99 -7.11
N ASP A 341 -19.13 13.29 -8.08
CA ASP A 341 -19.04 11.82 -8.07
C ASP A 341 -18.33 11.35 -6.77
N PRO A 342 -18.97 10.52 -5.93
CA PRO A 342 -18.39 10.04 -4.68
C PRO A 342 -17.14 9.17 -4.88
N GLN A 343 -16.86 8.73 -6.11
CA GLN A 343 -15.61 8.02 -6.46
C GLN A 343 -14.43 8.98 -6.67
N ARG A 344 -14.66 10.29 -6.79
CA ARG A 344 -13.58 11.29 -6.92
C ARG A 344 -13.11 11.76 -5.55
N GLY A 345 -11.79 11.83 -5.39
CA GLY A 345 -11.14 12.31 -4.17
C GLY A 345 -9.91 13.18 -4.46
N ILE A 346 -9.26 13.65 -3.40
CA ILE A 346 -8.05 14.45 -3.53
C ILE A 346 -6.86 13.49 -3.75
N GLY A 347 -6.08 13.73 -4.81
CA GLY A 347 -4.91 12.90 -5.12
C GLY A 347 -5.27 11.43 -5.39
N HIS A 348 -4.80 10.53 -4.53
CA HIS A 348 -5.01 9.08 -4.61
C HIS A 348 -5.94 8.53 -3.51
N GLU A 349 -6.64 9.40 -2.78
CA GLU A 349 -7.55 9.01 -1.70
C GLU A 349 -8.72 8.13 -2.17
N ASN A 350 -9.10 8.24 -3.45
CA ASN A 350 -10.26 7.56 -4.01
C ASN A 350 -9.96 6.98 -5.41
N ILE A 351 -10.92 6.23 -5.96
CA ILE A 351 -10.82 5.53 -7.24
C ILE A 351 -10.47 6.51 -8.37
N LEU A 352 -11.16 7.64 -8.41
CA LEU A 352 -10.95 8.72 -9.34
C LEU A 352 -10.32 9.93 -8.63
N THR A 353 -9.56 10.73 -9.38
CA THR A 353 -9.01 11.99 -8.85
C THR A 353 -9.93 13.15 -9.25
N ALA A 354 -10.19 14.07 -8.33
CA ALA A 354 -10.95 15.28 -8.65
C ALA A 354 -10.23 16.14 -9.70
N ILE A 355 -11.00 16.70 -10.64
CA ILE A 355 -10.51 17.61 -11.66
C ILE A 355 -10.20 18.96 -11.00
N LYS A 356 -8.92 19.36 -11.02
CA LYS A 356 -8.49 20.67 -10.54
C LYS A 356 -8.37 21.65 -11.69
N VAL A 357 -8.92 22.84 -11.50
CA VAL A 357 -8.68 23.99 -12.38
C VAL A 357 -7.29 24.54 -12.07
N ASP A 358 -6.38 24.36 -13.01
CA ASP A 358 -4.99 24.82 -12.93
C ASP A 358 -4.62 25.66 -14.17
N GLU A 359 -3.35 26.04 -14.27
CA GLU A 359 -2.82 26.82 -15.39
C GLU A 359 -3.05 26.15 -16.75
N GLU A 360 -2.96 24.81 -16.82
CA GLU A 360 -3.20 24.05 -18.06
C GLU A 360 -4.68 24.15 -18.47
N THR A 361 -5.58 23.93 -17.52
CA THR A 361 -7.04 24.06 -17.74
C THR A 361 -7.37 25.47 -18.24
N SER A 362 -6.74 26.47 -17.62
CA SER A 362 -6.95 27.88 -17.95
C SER A 362 -6.43 28.21 -19.35
N ALA A 363 -5.26 27.69 -19.73
CA ALA A 363 -4.70 27.85 -21.07
C ALA A 363 -5.59 27.22 -22.16
N ILE A 364 -6.15 26.03 -21.90
CA ILE A 364 -7.07 25.37 -22.84
C ILE A 364 -8.36 26.17 -23.01
N LEU A 365 -8.92 26.72 -21.93
CA LEU A 365 -10.09 27.59 -22.01
C LEU A 365 -9.80 28.81 -22.88
N ILE A 366 -8.67 29.49 -22.65
CA ILE A 366 -8.26 30.67 -23.44
C ILE A 366 -8.07 30.30 -24.92
N GLU A 367 -7.42 29.17 -25.26
CA GLU A 367 -7.22 28.73 -26.65
C GLU A 367 -8.56 28.49 -27.37
N ASN A 368 -9.60 28.09 -26.64
CA ASN A 368 -10.94 27.88 -27.17
C ASN A 368 -11.84 29.14 -27.08
N ASN A 369 -11.29 30.30 -26.67
CA ASN A 369 -12.04 31.54 -26.41
C ASN A 369 -13.17 31.35 -25.37
N LEU A 370 -12.92 30.53 -24.36
CA LEU A 370 -13.83 30.22 -23.26
C LEU A 370 -13.28 30.71 -21.92
N SER A 371 -14.18 30.80 -20.94
CA SER A 371 -13.89 31.05 -19.53
C SER A 371 -14.63 30.05 -18.65
N LEU A 372 -14.35 30.05 -17.35
CA LEU A 372 -15.08 29.24 -16.37
C LEU A 372 -16.58 29.56 -16.31
N ASP A 373 -16.97 30.78 -16.69
CA ASP A 373 -18.36 31.25 -16.72
C ASP A 373 -19.04 31.01 -18.07
N SER A 374 -18.32 30.48 -19.06
CA SER A 374 -18.90 30.16 -20.37
C SER A 374 -19.83 28.96 -20.29
N VAL A 375 -20.92 28.99 -21.05
CA VAL A 375 -21.86 27.86 -21.20
C VAL A 375 -21.52 27.10 -22.47
N LEU A 376 -21.24 25.80 -22.34
CA LEU A 376 -20.93 24.95 -23.48
C LEU A 376 -22.22 24.53 -24.21
N PRO A 377 -22.24 24.53 -25.55
CA PRO A 377 -23.39 24.02 -26.31
C PRO A 377 -23.72 22.57 -25.93
N LEU A 378 -24.99 22.21 -26.06
CA LEU A 378 -25.47 20.86 -25.77
C LEU A 378 -24.64 19.81 -26.53
N ASN A 379 -24.14 18.81 -25.81
CA ASN A 379 -23.27 17.73 -26.27
C ASN A 379 -21.86 18.13 -26.73
N HIS A 380 -21.46 19.39 -26.58
CA HIS A 380 -20.08 19.80 -26.88
C HIS A 380 -19.12 19.22 -25.83
N ILE A 381 -18.07 18.51 -26.27
CA ILE A 381 -17.06 17.94 -25.37
C ILE A 381 -15.89 18.91 -25.28
N LEU A 382 -15.58 19.36 -24.08
CA LEU A 382 -14.39 20.14 -23.80
C LEU A 382 -13.43 19.32 -22.94
N TYR A 383 -12.23 19.07 -23.47
CA TYR A 383 -11.14 18.51 -22.68
C TYR A 383 -10.51 19.60 -21.82
N LEU A 384 -10.24 19.27 -20.57
CA LEU A 384 -9.68 20.16 -19.56
C LEU A 384 -8.18 19.93 -19.34
N LYS A 385 -7.60 18.90 -19.98
CA LYS A 385 -6.18 18.55 -19.94
C LYS A 385 -5.73 18.07 -21.31
N SER A 386 -4.46 18.30 -21.63
CA SER A 386 -3.84 17.82 -22.87
C SER A 386 -3.41 16.35 -22.79
N THR A 387 -3.19 15.84 -21.58
CA THR A 387 -2.72 14.47 -21.34
C THR A 387 -3.75 13.63 -20.60
N ALA A 388 -3.83 12.34 -20.95
CA ALA A 388 -4.76 11.39 -20.37
C ALA A 388 -4.25 10.80 -19.04
N ASN A 389 -3.96 11.67 -18.07
CA ASN A 389 -3.47 11.28 -16.76
C ASN A 389 -4.60 11.16 -15.75
N LEU A 390 -4.69 10.01 -15.06
CA LEU A 390 -5.71 9.82 -14.03
C LEU A 390 -5.51 10.77 -12.84
N SER A 391 -4.27 11.18 -12.54
CA SER A 391 -3.96 12.11 -11.45
C SER A 391 -4.42 13.55 -11.71
N SER A 392 -4.74 13.90 -12.96
CA SER A 392 -5.33 15.20 -13.33
C SER A 392 -6.84 15.12 -13.58
N GLY A 393 -7.46 14.01 -13.16
CA GLY A 393 -8.90 13.77 -13.24
C GLY A 393 -9.38 13.07 -14.52
N GLY A 394 -8.44 12.56 -15.34
CA GLY A 394 -8.75 11.68 -16.47
C GLY A 394 -9.34 10.34 -16.04
N THR A 395 -9.94 9.64 -17.01
CA THR A 395 -10.58 8.33 -16.81
C THR A 395 -9.89 7.24 -17.61
N ALA A 396 -10.21 5.98 -17.31
CA ALA A 396 -9.66 4.83 -18.02
C ALA A 396 -10.75 3.83 -18.38
N SER A 397 -10.65 3.21 -19.55
CA SER A 397 -11.53 2.12 -19.99
C SER A 397 -10.72 0.87 -20.31
N ASP A 398 -11.11 -0.30 -19.80
CA ASP A 398 -10.50 -1.57 -20.21
C ASP A 398 -10.84 -1.87 -21.67
N VAL A 399 -9.81 -2.11 -22.49
CA VAL A 399 -9.94 -2.42 -23.92
C VAL A 399 -9.12 -3.66 -24.29
N THR A 400 -8.68 -4.43 -23.30
CA THR A 400 -7.74 -5.56 -23.49
C THR A 400 -8.22 -6.56 -24.54
N GLU A 401 -9.50 -6.94 -24.53
CA GLU A 401 -10.05 -7.91 -25.49
C GLU A 401 -10.22 -7.36 -26.92
N LEU A 402 -10.10 -6.03 -27.10
CA LEU A 402 -10.24 -5.38 -28.41
C LEU A 402 -8.88 -5.25 -29.13
N VAL A 403 -7.78 -5.60 -28.47
CA VAL A 403 -6.43 -5.39 -28.97
C VAL A 403 -6.10 -6.40 -30.05
N HIS A 404 -5.66 -5.90 -31.21
CA HIS A 404 -5.21 -6.77 -32.29
C HIS A 404 -3.98 -7.60 -31.85
N PRO A 405 -3.91 -8.91 -32.17
CA PRO A 405 -2.80 -9.78 -31.76
C PRO A 405 -1.40 -9.29 -32.18
N SER A 406 -1.29 -8.55 -33.28
CA SER A 406 0.00 -7.94 -33.68
C SER A 406 0.48 -6.86 -32.70
N ASN A 407 -0.45 -6.13 -32.07
CA ASN A 407 -0.14 -5.05 -31.14
C ASN A 407 0.29 -5.63 -29.78
N ILE A 408 -0.27 -6.79 -29.40
CA ILE A 408 0.21 -7.58 -28.27
C ILE A 408 1.69 -7.95 -28.50
N LYS A 409 1.99 -8.58 -29.64
CA LYS A 409 3.38 -8.95 -30.01
C LYS A 409 4.32 -7.74 -30.09
N LEU A 410 3.82 -6.60 -30.56
CA LEU A 410 4.58 -5.34 -30.59
C LEU A 410 4.97 -4.91 -29.18
N ALA A 411 4.01 -4.82 -28.26
CA ALA A 411 4.24 -4.43 -26.86
C ALA A 411 5.17 -5.41 -26.13
N GLU A 412 4.99 -6.71 -26.35
CA GLU A 412 5.86 -7.77 -25.82
C GLU A 412 7.30 -7.66 -26.36
N LYS A 413 7.47 -7.31 -27.64
CA LYS A 413 8.78 -7.04 -28.24
C LYS A 413 9.42 -5.78 -27.65
N VAL A 414 8.64 -4.72 -27.45
CA VAL A 414 9.10 -3.48 -26.79
C VAL A 414 9.66 -3.79 -25.41
N ALA A 415 8.91 -4.54 -24.58
CA ALA A 415 9.35 -4.89 -23.23
C ALA A 415 10.67 -5.66 -23.22
N ARG A 416 10.84 -6.64 -24.13
CA ARG A 416 12.10 -7.40 -24.27
C ARG A 416 13.26 -6.55 -24.79
N LEU A 417 13.00 -5.60 -25.69
CA LEU A 417 14.05 -4.74 -26.23
C LEU A 417 14.61 -3.79 -25.18
N ILE A 418 13.74 -3.27 -24.30
CA ILE A 418 14.12 -2.39 -23.20
C ILE A 418 14.59 -3.21 -21.98
N ASP A 419 14.32 -4.51 -21.96
CA ASP A 419 14.68 -5.45 -20.89
C ASP A 419 13.98 -5.12 -19.55
N LEU A 420 12.66 -4.91 -19.64
CA LEU A 420 11.79 -4.69 -18.49
C LEU A 420 10.80 -5.85 -18.31
N ASP A 421 10.86 -6.49 -17.15
CA ASP A 421 9.96 -7.55 -16.70
C ASP A 421 8.53 -7.02 -16.46
N ILE A 422 8.41 -5.83 -15.88
CA ILE A 422 7.14 -5.12 -15.66
C ILE A 422 7.25 -3.71 -16.25
N CYS A 423 6.42 -3.39 -17.25
CA CYS A 423 6.42 -2.05 -17.82
C CYS A 423 5.05 -1.60 -18.33
N GLY A 424 4.87 -0.28 -18.34
CA GLY A 424 3.74 0.40 -18.95
C GLY A 424 4.15 1.04 -20.26
N ILE A 425 3.58 0.58 -21.38
CA ILE A 425 3.88 1.11 -22.71
C ILE A 425 2.74 2.03 -23.13
N ASP A 426 3.07 3.30 -23.38
CA ASP A 426 2.13 4.31 -23.83
C ASP A 426 2.12 4.34 -25.35
N VAL A 427 0.95 4.13 -25.93
CA VAL A 427 0.72 4.05 -27.36
C VAL A 427 -0.37 5.03 -27.72
N VAL A 428 -0.14 5.85 -28.73
CA VAL A 428 -1.22 6.62 -29.36
C VAL A 428 -1.53 5.97 -30.70
N ALA A 429 -2.80 5.68 -30.95
CA ALA A 429 -3.24 5.07 -32.20
C ALA A 429 -4.68 5.43 -32.53
N GLU A 430 -5.01 5.53 -33.82
CA GLU A 430 -6.39 5.73 -34.27
C GLU A 430 -7.31 4.56 -33.84
N SER A 431 -6.75 3.35 -33.80
CA SER A 431 -7.46 2.19 -33.25
C SER A 431 -6.50 1.09 -32.81
N ILE A 432 -6.84 0.43 -31.70
CA ILE A 432 -6.08 -0.70 -31.17
C ILE A 432 -6.49 -2.05 -31.77
N ASN A 433 -7.59 -2.10 -32.52
CA ASN A 433 -8.11 -3.31 -33.17
C ASN A 433 -7.46 -3.60 -34.54
N LYS A 434 -6.57 -2.74 -35.01
CA LYS A 434 -5.76 -2.91 -36.23
C LYS A 434 -4.28 -2.86 -35.89
N PRO A 435 -3.40 -3.47 -36.71
CA PRO A 435 -1.96 -3.34 -36.55
C PRO A 435 -1.49 -1.88 -36.51
N ILE A 436 -0.71 -1.55 -35.49
CA ILE A 436 -0.07 -0.24 -35.35
C ILE A 436 1.10 -0.13 -36.32
N GLN A 437 1.10 0.93 -37.10
CA GLN A 437 2.09 1.31 -38.11
C GLN A 437 2.33 2.82 -38.04
N ASN A 438 3.45 3.30 -38.59
CA ASN A 438 3.88 4.71 -38.48
C ASN A 438 2.81 5.75 -38.88
N ASN A 439 1.85 5.39 -39.73
CA ASN A 439 0.81 6.30 -40.21
C ASN A 439 -0.47 6.31 -39.36
N ASN A 440 -0.68 5.32 -38.47
CA ASN A 440 -1.92 5.18 -37.71
C ASN A 440 -1.70 5.03 -36.19
N GLY A 441 -0.45 4.98 -35.73
CA GLY A 441 -0.11 4.96 -34.32
C GLY A 441 1.39 4.80 -34.05
N ALA A 442 1.78 5.06 -32.81
CA ALA A 442 3.17 4.95 -32.38
C ALA A 442 3.30 4.69 -30.88
N VAL A 443 4.40 4.05 -30.50
CA VAL A 443 4.85 3.99 -29.11
C VAL A 443 5.39 5.36 -28.72
N ILE A 444 4.78 5.97 -27.72
CA ILE A 444 5.13 7.30 -27.23
C ILE A 444 6.18 7.21 -26.12
N GLU A 445 5.99 6.28 -25.19
CA GLU A 445 6.81 6.16 -23.98
C GLU A 445 6.77 4.73 -23.43
N VAL A 446 7.84 4.32 -22.75
CA VAL A 446 7.93 3.06 -22.01
C VAL A 446 8.29 3.42 -20.58
N ASN A 447 7.52 2.96 -19.60
CA ASN A 447 7.67 3.33 -18.20
C ASN A 447 8.01 2.11 -17.37
N ALA A 448 9.13 2.16 -16.64
CA ALA A 448 9.37 1.26 -15.52
C ALA A 448 8.45 1.63 -14.34
N GLY A 449 8.03 0.64 -13.57
CA GLY A 449 7.15 0.87 -12.42
C GLY A 449 5.77 1.42 -12.77
N PRO A 450 5.00 0.80 -13.70
CA PRO A 450 3.69 1.30 -14.09
C PRO A 450 2.69 1.30 -12.93
N GLY A 451 1.81 2.31 -12.90
CA GLY A 451 0.67 2.34 -11.99
C GLY A 451 -0.40 1.32 -12.40
N LEU A 452 -0.92 0.55 -11.44
CA LEU A 452 -1.89 -0.53 -11.71
C LEU A 452 -3.35 -0.07 -11.65
N ARG A 453 -3.61 1.10 -11.02
CA ARG A 453 -4.96 1.60 -10.72
C ARG A 453 -5.91 1.55 -11.92
N MET A 454 -5.44 1.97 -13.09
CA MET A 454 -6.28 2.03 -14.30
C MET A 454 -6.74 0.66 -14.83
N HIS A 455 -6.03 -0.41 -14.48
CA HIS A 455 -6.40 -1.78 -14.86
C HIS A 455 -7.18 -2.49 -13.75
N LEU A 456 -6.87 -2.17 -12.49
CA LEU A 456 -7.57 -2.72 -11.32
C LEU A 456 -8.99 -2.15 -11.18
N GLN A 457 -9.18 -0.87 -11.47
CA GLN A 457 -10.44 -0.16 -11.29
C GLN A 457 -10.67 0.82 -12.45
N PRO A 458 -10.92 0.32 -13.68
CA PRO A 458 -11.25 1.19 -14.80
C PRO A 458 -12.63 1.83 -14.59
N THR A 459 -12.84 3.03 -15.12
CA THR A 459 -14.13 3.72 -15.12
C THR A 459 -15.17 2.99 -15.97
N LEU A 460 -14.72 2.37 -17.07
CA LEU A 460 -15.55 1.57 -17.97
C LEU A 460 -14.84 0.25 -18.32
N GLY A 461 -15.60 -0.81 -18.52
CA GLY A 461 -15.06 -2.14 -18.86
C GLY A 461 -14.77 -2.99 -17.62
N LEU A 462 -13.98 -4.06 -17.79
CA LEU A 462 -13.77 -5.08 -16.77
C LEU A 462 -12.54 -4.76 -15.89
N PRO A 463 -12.69 -4.68 -14.55
CA PRO A 463 -11.58 -4.75 -13.61
C PRO A 463 -10.72 -6.00 -13.82
N ARG A 464 -9.40 -5.86 -13.89
CA ARG A 464 -8.45 -6.97 -14.05
C ARG A 464 -7.52 -7.07 -12.84
N ASN A 465 -7.41 -8.27 -12.26
CA ASN A 465 -6.44 -8.55 -11.21
C ASN A 465 -5.03 -8.66 -11.82
N VAL A 466 -4.40 -7.50 -12.07
CA VAL A 466 -3.05 -7.41 -12.61
C VAL A 466 -1.95 -7.60 -11.55
N ALA A 467 -2.31 -7.70 -10.26
CA ALA A 467 -1.38 -8.07 -9.19
C ALA A 467 -1.04 -9.58 -9.24
N ALA A 468 -2.01 -10.41 -9.60
CA ALA A 468 -1.83 -11.86 -9.75
C ALA A 468 -0.66 -12.26 -10.68
N PRO A 469 -0.60 -11.81 -11.95
CA PRO A 469 0.51 -12.16 -12.84
C PRO A 469 1.86 -11.63 -12.36
N ILE A 470 1.89 -10.53 -11.60
CA ILE A 470 3.13 -10.01 -10.99
C ILE A 470 3.63 -10.98 -9.91
N LEU A 471 2.73 -11.48 -9.05
CA LEU A 471 3.12 -12.48 -8.06
C LEU A 471 3.44 -13.83 -8.68
N ASP A 472 2.80 -14.23 -9.78
CA ASP A 472 3.17 -15.43 -10.55
C ASP A 472 4.59 -15.33 -11.12
N MET A 473 4.99 -14.13 -11.57
CA MET A 473 6.36 -13.88 -12.01
C MET A 473 7.37 -13.98 -10.86
N LEU A 474 7.03 -13.47 -9.68
CA LEU A 474 7.90 -13.52 -8.51
C LEU A 474 8.00 -14.91 -7.89
N TYR A 475 6.88 -15.64 -7.88
CA TYR A 475 6.71 -16.97 -7.32
C TYR A 475 5.98 -17.87 -8.34
N PRO A 476 6.71 -18.40 -9.34
CA PRO A 476 6.13 -19.34 -10.30
C PRO A 476 5.53 -20.56 -9.63
N VAL A 477 4.61 -21.23 -10.32
CA VAL A 477 3.96 -22.46 -9.83
C VAL A 477 5.02 -23.47 -9.37
N GLY A 478 4.86 -23.96 -8.14
CA GLY A 478 5.79 -24.90 -7.50
C GLY A 478 6.97 -24.26 -6.76
N SER A 479 7.14 -22.94 -6.83
CA SER A 479 8.08 -22.22 -5.96
C SER A 479 7.46 -21.92 -4.59
N SER A 480 8.30 -21.87 -3.55
CA SER A 480 7.89 -21.45 -2.22
C SER A 480 8.23 -19.97 -2.00
N ALA A 481 7.36 -19.26 -1.29
CA ALA A 481 7.65 -17.94 -0.74
C ALA A 481 8.22 -18.01 0.69
N THR A 482 8.11 -19.15 1.35
CA THR A 482 8.56 -19.37 2.73
C THR A 482 9.72 -20.35 2.76
N ILE A 483 10.51 -20.28 3.83
CA ILE A 483 11.51 -21.29 4.16
C ILE A 483 10.91 -22.22 5.23
N PRO A 484 11.38 -23.47 5.35
CA PRO A 484 10.99 -24.32 6.47
C PRO A 484 11.37 -23.68 7.81
N VAL A 485 10.44 -23.67 8.76
CA VAL A 485 10.58 -23.12 10.10
C VAL A 485 10.30 -24.21 11.13
N ILE A 486 11.28 -24.47 11.99
CA ILE A 486 11.09 -25.25 13.22
C ILE A 486 11.08 -24.32 14.41
N ALA A 487 9.99 -24.29 15.16
CA ALA A 487 9.84 -23.44 16.35
C ALA A 487 9.95 -24.28 17.64
N ILE A 488 10.85 -23.90 18.54
CA ILE A 488 11.17 -24.69 19.73
C ILE A 488 10.88 -23.86 20.98
N THR A 489 10.06 -24.40 21.87
CA THR A 489 9.79 -23.81 23.19
C THR A 489 9.84 -24.86 24.29
N GLY A 490 9.73 -24.42 25.54
CA GLY A 490 9.86 -25.30 26.71
C GLY A 490 10.53 -24.61 27.90
N THR A 491 10.60 -25.29 29.04
CA THR A 491 11.30 -24.75 30.22
C THR A 491 12.80 -24.98 30.06
N ASN A 492 13.21 -26.25 29.96
CA ASN A 492 14.61 -26.67 29.90
C ASN A 492 14.94 -27.36 28.57
N GLY A 493 16.22 -27.31 28.15
CA GLY A 493 16.72 -28.06 26.99
C GLY A 493 16.43 -27.43 25.61
N LYS A 494 15.78 -26.27 25.54
CA LYS A 494 15.50 -25.55 24.27
C LYS A 494 16.76 -25.35 23.44
N THR A 495 17.76 -24.69 24.02
CA THR A 495 19.05 -24.38 23.37
C THR A 495 19.72 -25.62 22.79
N THR A 496 19.74 -26.72 23.54
CA THR A 496 20.31 -28.00 23.09
C THR A 496 19.55 -28.56 21.88
N VAL A 497 18.22 -28.59 21.94
CA VAL A 497 17.37 -29.10 20.84
C VAL A 497 17.47 -28.19 19.61
N THR A 498 17.55 -26.86 19.79
CA THR A 498 17.78 -25.89 18.71
C THR A 498 19.09 -26.17 18.01
N ARG A 499 20.20 -26.29 18.75
CA ARG A 499 21.54 -26.52 18.17
C ARG A 499 21.64 -27.88 17.49
N LEU A 500 21.06 -28.93 18.08
CA LEU A 500 21.03 -30.27 17.49
C LEU A 500 20.23 -30.28 16.19
N THR A 501 19.02 -29.72 16.20
CA THR A 501 18.15 -29.62 15.01
C THR A 501 18.84 -28.82 13.90
N ALA A 502 19.44 -27.68 14.24
CA ALA A 502 20.18 -26.86 13.28
C ALA A 502 21.37 -27.61 12.68
N TYR A 503 22.13 -28.34 13.50
CA TYR A 503 23.25 -29.17 13.03
C TYR A 503 22.79 -30.27 12.05
N LEU A 504 21.68 -30.96 12.36
CA LEU A 504 21.12 -31.98 11.49
C LEU A 504 20.64 -31.39 10.15
N ALA A 505 19.96 -30.25 10.17
CA ALA A 505 19.55 -29.55 8.95
C ALA A 505 20.76 -29.09 8.11
N GLN A 506 21.85 -28.64 8.75
CA GLN A 506 23.11 -28.34 8.06
C GLN A 506 23.73 -29.59 7.41
N LYS A 507 23.68 -30.75 8.09
CA LYS A 507 24.13 -32.03 7.50
C LYS A 507 23.28 -32.48 6.32
N ALA A 508 22.00 -32.10 6.31
CA ALA A 508 21.11 -32.23 5.15
C ALA A 508 21.35 -31.17 4.06
N LYS A 509 22.44 -30.38 4.16
CA LYS A 509 22.88 -29.35 3.20
C LYS A 509 22.00 -28.09 3.12
N TYR A 510 21.18 -27.82 4.13
CA TYR A 510 20.51 -26.53 4.26
C TYR A 510 21.46 -25.44 4.77
N LYS A 511 21.21 -24.20 4.36
CA LYS A 511 21.82 -22.99 4.94
C LYS A 511 20.92 -22.53 6.08
N VAL A 512 21.30 -22.93 7.29
CA VAL A 512 20.44 -22.81 8.47
C VAL A 512 20.73 -21.53 9.24
N GLY A 513 19.68 -20.77 9.54
CA GLY A 513 19.71 -19.69 10.51
C GLY A 513 19.00 -20.13 11.78
N PHE A 514 19.61 -19.91 12.95
CA PHE A 514 18.98 -20.30 14.21
C PHE A 514 19.30 -19.33 15.35
N SER A 515 18.34 -19.17 16.26
CA SER A 515 18.46 -18.28 17.42
C SER A 515 18.30 -19.08 18.70
N THR A 516 19.09 -18.73 19.71
CA THR A 516 19.13 -19.39 21.02
C THR A 516 19.20 -18.39 22.15
N SER A 517 19.20 -18.84 23.40
CA SER A 517 19.55 -18.03 24.57
C SER A 517 20.99 -17.48 24.57
N GLU A 518 21.86 -17.92 23.66
CA GLU A 518 23.28 -17.51 23.61
C GLU A 518 23.62 -16.61 22.42
N GLY A 519 22.82 -16.66 21.35
CA GLY A 519 23.06 -15.83 20.17
C GLY A 519 22.23 -16.18 18.94
N ILE A 520 22.49 -15.43 17.87
CA ILE A 520 22.00 -15.65 16.51
C ILE A 520 23.13 -16.26 15.69
N TYR A 521 22.82 -17.33 14.97
CA TYR A 521 23.78 -18.03 14.14
C TYR A 521 23.29 -18.13 12.70
N SER A 522 24.19 -17.87 11.76
CA SER A 522 23.94 -17.96 10.32
C SER A 522 24.93 -18.94 9.72
N ASN A 523 24.42 -20.07 9.19
CA ASN A 523 25.22 -21.14 8.61
C ASN A 523 26.37 -21.63 9.53
N GLY A 524 26.10 -21.73 10.83
CA GLY A 524 27.06 -22.20 11.84
C GLY A 524 28.02 -21.14 12.39
N GLN A 525 27.98 -19.91 11.87
CA GLN A 525 28.76 -18.79 12.40
C GLN A 525 27.92 -17.93 13.33
N LEU A 526 28.47 -17.55 14.48
CA LEU A 526 27.85 -16.61 15.40
C LEU A 526 27.78 -15.23 14.75
N SER A 527 26.57 -14.73 14.51
CA SER A 527 26.32 -13.40 13.94
C SER A 527 26.14 -12.35 15.03
N TYR A 528 25.58 -12.74 16.18
CA TYR A 528 25.35 -11.87 17.33
C TYR A 528 25.30 -12.68 18.63
N GLU A 529 25.94 -12.19 19.69
CA GLU A 529 26.01 -12.84 21.00
C GLU A 529 25.04 -12.19 22.00
N GLY A 530 24.30 -13.00 22.76
CA GLY A 530 23.34 -12.56 23.78
C GLY A 530 22.05 -13.39 23.79
N ASP A 531 21.12 -13.10 24.71
CA ASP A 531 19.82 -13.79 24.74
C ASP A 531 18.98 -13.43 23.51
N CYS A 532 18.95 -14.36 22.56
CA CYS A 532 18.30 -14.24 21.27
C CYS A 532 17.09 -15.16 21.12
N SER A 533 16.50 -15.58 22.23
CA SER A 533 15.32 -16.46 22.25
C SER A 533 13.98 -15.75 21.97
N GLY A 534 14.04 -14.52 21.44
CA GLY A 534 12.89 -13.64 21.23
C GLY A 534 12.59 -13.30 19.77
N PRO A 535 11.45 -12.63 19.51
CA PRO A 535 10.96 -12.40 18.15
C PRO A 535 11.86 -11.54 17.26
N LEU A 536 12.63 -10.61 17.83
CA LEU A 536 13.57 -9.79 17.06
C LEU A 536 14.65 -10.65 16.38
N SER A 537 15.21 -11.61 17.12
CA SER A 537 16.23 -12.53 16.63
C SER A 537 15.68 -13.50 15.59
N ALA A 538 14.47 -14.02 15.84
CA ALA A 538 13.76 -14.84 14.86
C ALA A 538 13.47 -14.08 13.56
N ARG A 539 13.03 -12.81 13.66
CA ARG A 539 12.81 -11.94 12.50
C ARG A 539 14.09 -11.70 11.73
N ALA A 540 15.22 -11.46 12.41
CA ALA A 540 16.51 -11.27 11.76
C ALA A 540 16.86 -12.48 10.86
N ILE A 541 16.70 -13.70 11.37
CA ILE A 541 16.91 -14.94 10.61
C ILE A 541 15.95 -15.06 9.42
N LEU A 542 14.64 -14.83 9.65
CA LEU A 542 13.62 -14.92 8.60
C LEU A 542 13.80 -13.86 7.51
N THR A 543 14.55 -12.80 7.77
CA THR A 543 14.88 -11.75 6.78
C THR A 543 16.24 -11.92 6.12
N ASP A 544 17.06 -12.88 6.54
CA ASP A 544 18.38 -13.11 5.96
C ASP A 544 18.28 -13.83 4.60
N PRO A 545 18.66 -13.19 3.48
CA PRO A 545 18.57 -13.79 2.14
C PRO A 545 19.49 -14.99 1.93
N SER A 546 20.44 -15.25 2.82
CA SER A 546 21.33 -16.40 2.75
C SER A 546 20.74 -17.67 3.36
N ILE A 547 19.68 -17.55 4.16
CA ILE A 547 19.09 -18.65 4.94
C ILE A 547 17.93 -19.29 4.19
N ASN A 548 17.95 -20.62 4.05
CA ASN A 548 16.86 -21.39 3.44
C ASN A 548 16.18 -22.37 4.40
N PHE A 549 16.53 -22.33 5.69
CA PHE A 549 15.92 -23.14 6.75
C PHE A 549 16.10 -22.44 8.11
N ALA A 550 15.03 -22.28 8.88
CA ALA A 550 15.07 -21.61 10.18
C ALA A 550 14.79 -22.56 11.35
N VAL A 551 15.58 -22.44 12.43
CA VAL A 551 15.32 -23.11 13.71
C VAL A 551 15.26 -22.06 14.81
N LEU A 552 14.07 -21.82 15.35
CA LEU A 552 13.76 -20.64 16.15
C LEU A 552 13.45 -21.04 17.59
N GLU A 553 14.34 -20.70 18.52
CA GLU A 553 14.02 -20.79 19.93
C GLU A 553 13.05 -19.67 20.34
N CYS A 554 11.90 -20.07 20.90
CA CYS A 554 10.80 -19.20 21.28
C CYS A 554 10.64 -19.24 22.81
N ALA A 555 11.32 -18.35 23.52
CA ALA A 555 11.18 -18.26 24.97
C ALA A 555 9.87 -17.60 25.39
N ARG A 556 9.31 -18.06 26.52
CA ARG A 556 8.13 -17.48 27.17
C ARG A 556 8.19 -15.95 27.25
N GLY A 557 9.34 -15.42 27.69
CA GLY A 557 9.54 -13.99 27.87
C GLY A 557 9.39 -13.18 26.58
N GLY A 558 9.77 -13.77 25.44
CA GLY A 558 9.59 -13.20 24.10
C GLY A 558 8.15 -13.28 23.61
N ILE A 559 7.50 -14.45 23.77
CA ILE A 559 6.08 -14.65 23.40
C ILE A 559 5.18 -13.65 24.13
N LEU A 560 5.36 -13.49 25.45
CA LEU A 560 4.58 -12.54 26.25
C LEU A 560 4.88 -11.08 25.92
N ARG A 561 6.08 -10.76 25.44
CA ARG A 561 6.48 -9.37 25.20
C ARG A 561 6.03 -8.87 23.83
N SER A 562 6.04 -9.74 22.81
CA SER A 562 5.87 -9.29 21.42
C SER A 562 5.15 -10.30 20.51
N GLY A 563 4.75 -11.48 21.01
CA GLY A 563 4.23 -12.58 20.18
C GLY A 563 5.34 -13.41 19.52
N LEU A 564 5.03 -14.10 18.42
CA LEU A 564 5.96 -14.84 17.56
C LEU A 564 6.37 -14.01 16.35
N ALA A 565 7.57 -14.24 15.82
CA ALA A 565 8.08 -13.49 14.66
C ALA A 565 7.55 -13.98 13.29
N PHE A 566 6.77 -15.04 13.29
CA PHE A 566 6.25 -15.74 12.13
C PHE A 566 4.78 -16.09 12.37
N ASP A 567 4.04 -16.24 11.28
CA ASP A 567 2.62 -16.57 11.33
C ASP A 567 2.39 -18.06 11.60
N GLU A 568 3.14 -18.90 10.88
CA GLU A 568 3.06 -20.36 10.91
C GLU A 568 4.47 -20.95 10.87
N CYS A 569 4.63 -22.14 11.43
CA CYS A 569 5.83 -22.96 11.35
C CYS A 569 5.48 -24.37 10.88
N ASP A 570 6.44 -25.06 10.27
CA ASP A 570 6.26 -26.42 9.77
C ASP A 570 6.25 -27.45 10.91
N ILE A 571 7.10 -27.21 11.93
CA ILE A 571 7.22 -28.10 13.08
C ILE A 571 7.33 -27.26 14.34
N SER A 572 6.50 -27.56 15.33
CA SER A 572 6.69 -27.09 16.70
C SER A 572 7.26 -28.19 17.60
N ILE A 573 8.15 -27.81 18.50
CA ILE A 573 8.69 -28.70 19.53
C ILE A 573 8.50 -28.04 20.89
N ILE A 574 7.82 -28.73 21.80
CA ILE A 574 7.73 -28.36 23.22
C ILE A 574 8.57 -29.36 24.01
N THR A 575 9.71 -28.92 24.55
CA THR A 575 10.65 -29.83 25.24
C THR A 575 10.10 -30.35 26.56
N ASN A 576 9.59 -29.45 27.41
CA ASN A 576 8.97 -29.73 28.70
C ASN A 576 8.26 -28.49 29.26
N ILE A 577 7.42 -28.73 30.27
CA ILE A 577 6.73 -27.69 31.05
C ILE A 577 6.92 -28.04 32.53
N SER A 578 7.87 -27.36 33.18
CA SER A 578 8.15 -27.44 34.62
C SER A 578 7.91 -26.10 35.31
N GLU A 579 7.78 -26.12 36.64
CA GLU A 579 7.46 -24.98 37.52
C GLU A 579 8.56 -23.90 37.61
N ASP A 580 9.62 -23.98 36.79
CA ASP A 580 10.61 -22.92 36.75
C ASP A 580 10.00 -21.63 36.16
N HIS A 581 10.41 -20.49 36.72
CA HIS A 581 10.01 -19.15 36.31
C HIS A 581 8.56 -18.73 36.64
N LEU A 582 7.81 -19.46 37.48
CA LEU A 582 6.50 -19.00 37.97
C LEU A 582 6.63 -17.67 38.76
N GLY A 583 5.58 -16.82 38.71
CA GLY A 583 5.55 -15.50 39.34
C GLY A 583 6.13 -14.35 38.51
N LEU A 584 6.62 -14.61 37.29
CA LEU A 584 7.15 -13.59 36.39
C LEU A 584 6.15 -13.25 35.28
N LYS A 585 5.82 -11.96 35.12
CA LYS A 585 4.89 -11.42 34.11
C LYS A 585 3.48 -12.05 34.16
N GLU A 586 2.87 -12.11 35.36
CA GLU A 586 1.50 -12.59 35.60
C GLU A 586 1.25 -14.08 35.28
N ILE A 587 2.30 -14.90 35.12
CA ILE A 587 2.17 -16.35 34.97
C ILE A 587 2.49 -17.01 36.31
N HIS A 588 1.46 -17.48 37.01
CA HIS A 588 1.52 -18.03 38.36
C HIS A 588 1.30 -19.54 38.41
N THR A 589 0.73 -20.14 37.35
CA THR A 589 0.42 -21.58 37.31
C THR A 589 1.12 -22.30 36.14
N LEU A 590 1.26 -23.62 36.27
CA LEU A 590 1.72 -24.48 35.17
C LEU A 590 0.79 -24.42 33.95
N ASP A 591 -0.52 -24.31 34.17
CA ASP A 591 -1.52 -24.23 33.10
C ASP A 591 -1.38 -22.93 32.30
N GLU A 592 -1.15 -21.80 32.98
CA GLU A 592 -0.85 -20.53 32.32
C GLU A 592 0.47 -20.61 31.53
N LEU A 593 1.50 -21.24 32.08
CA LEU A 593 2.76 -21.46 31.37
C LEU A 593 2.57 -22.36 30.14
N ALA A 594 1.76 -23.40 30.26
CA ALA A 594 1.41 -24.28 29.15
C ALA A 594 0.66 -23.51 28.06
N ARG A 595 -0.27 -22.63 28.44
CA ARG A 595 -1.00 -21.75 27.51
C ARG A 595 -0.10 -20.78 26.76
N VAL A 596 0.92 -20.20 27.42
CA VAL A 596 1.91 -19.37 26.71
C VAL A 596 2.69 -20.18 25.68
N LYS A 597 3.12 -21.38 26.04
CA LYS A 597 3.89 -22.25 25.14
C LYS A 597 3.04 -22.86 24.02
N SER A 598 1.75 -23.08 24.25
CA SER A 598 0.83 -23.60 23.24
C SER A 598 0.65 -22.63 22.07
N VAL A 599 0.99 -21.35 22.23
CA VAL A 599 1.04 -20.39 21.10
C VAL A 599 1.90 -20.95 19.97
N VAL A 600 3.05 -21.59 20.28
CA VAL A 600 3.92 -22.21 19.28
C VAL A 600 3.24 -23.41 18.62
N ALA A 601 2.58 -24.27 19.40
CA ALA A 601 1.89 -25.45 18.88
C ALA A 601 0.72 -25.07 17.96
N HIS A 602 -0.11 -24.11 18.36
CA HIS A 602 -1.23 -23.60 17.57
C HIS A 602 -0.80 -22.82 16.33
N SER A 603 0.48 -22.47 16.21
CA SER A 603 1.08 -21.88 15.01
C SER A 603 1.78 -22.91 14.12
N THR A 604 1.53 -24.21 14.30
CA THR A 604 2.05 -25.26 13.41
C THR A 604 1.08 -25.49 12.25
N MET A 605 1.59 -25.59 11.02
CA MET A 605 0.78 -25.95 9.85
C MET A 605 0.15 -27.35 10.03
N ILE A 606 -1.11 -27.50 9.63
CA ILE A 606 -1.88 -28.76 9.70
C ILE A 606 -2.07 -29.33 8.30
#